data_AF-A0A3D1FYN9-F1
#
_entry.id   AF-A0A3D1FYN9-F1
#
_cell.length_a   1.000
_cell.length_b   1.000
_cell.length_c   1.000
_cell.angle_alpha   90.00
_cell.angle_beta   90.00
_cell.angle_gamma   90.00
#
_symmetry.space_group_name_H-M   'P 1'
#
loop_
_entity.id
_entity.type
_entity.pdbx_description
1 polymer ?
#
loop_
_entity_poly.entity_id
_entity_poly.type
_entity_poly.pdbx_seq_one_letter_code
_entity_poly.pdbx_strand_id
1 'polypeptide(L)'
;MDSTLLDEVDVESQRVSEEGTNVLGKDIRFTTGAEGGVEGVVKTFAGVSSRNEMSSQYNVRGGNFDENLVYINDFEVFRPFLARAGQQEGMSIIHPHLVSSINFSAGGFSALEGDKLSSVLDVKYEYTRDPKLKDLIVETSLTGVSWASKNHTKGWTIASGLR
;
A
#
# COMPACT_ATOMS: atom_id res chain seq x y z
N MET A 1 -27.63 -21.22 -43.25
CA MET A 1 -27.69 -20.84 -41.83
C MET A 1 -26.28 -20.45 -41.46
N ASP A 2 -25.99 -19.15 -41.50
CA ASP A 2 -24.65 -18.61 -41.35
C ASP A 2 -24.43 -18.27 -39.87
N SER A 3 -23.41 -18.87 -39.27
CA SER A 3 -23.10 -18.74 -37.84
C SER A 3 -22.24 -17.51 -37.66
N THR A 4 -22.85 -16.38 -37.33
CA THR A 4 -22.13 -15.17 -36.95
C THR A 4 -21.38 -15.43 -35.63
N LEU A 5 -20.12 -15.87 -35.75
CA LEU A 5 -19.19 -15.92 -34.63
C LEU A 5 -18.85 -14.49 -34.24
N LEU A 6 -19.12 -14.13 -32.99
CA LEU A 6 -18.77 -12.84 -32.43
C LEU A 6 -17.28 -12.83 -32.07
N ASP A 7 -16.60 -11.73 -32.39
CA ASP A 7 -15.22 -11.50 -31.96
C ASP A 7 -15.17 -11.37 -30.43
N GLU A 8 -14.15 -11.98 -29.84
CA GLU A 8 -13.86 -11.89 -28.41
C GLU A 8 -13.42 -10.46 -28.09
N VAL A 9 -14.21 -9.79 -27.25
CA VAL A 9 -13.88 -8.45 -26.73
C VAL A 9 -13.27 -8.65 -25.36
N ASP A 10 -11.95 -8.46 -25.27
CA ASP A 10 -11.25 -8.42 -24.00
C ASP A 10 -11.54 -7.08 -23.32
N VAL A 11 -12.35 -7.11 -22.26
CA VAL A 11 -12.74 -5.92 -21.50
C VAL A 11 -11.69 -5.70 -20.42
N GLU A 12 -10.64 -4.95 -20.77
CA GLU A 12 -9.68 -4.49 -19.78
C GLU A 12 -10.35 -3.35 -18.98
N SER A 13 -10.65 -3.60 -17.70
CA SER A 13 -11.23 -2.58 -16.83
C SER A 13 -10.22 -1.46 -16.62
N GLN A 14 -10.34 -0.39 -17.39
CA GLN A 14 -9.54 0.80 -17.20
C GLN A 14 -10.07 1.48 -15.94
N ARG A 15 -9.39 1.32 -14.80
CA ARG A 15 -9.69 2.11 -13.59
C ARG A 15 -9.65 3.56 -14.02
N VAL A 16 -10.80 4.24 -13.96
CA VAL A 16 -10.86 5.69 -14.04
C VAL A 16 -9.86 6.18 -13.01
N SER A 17 -8.90 7.00 -13.45
CA SER A 17 -7.91 7.59 -12.54
C SER A 17 -8.68 8.39 -11.50
N GLU A 18 -8.94 7.78 -10.35
CA GLU A 18 -9.65 8.39 -9.25
C GLU A 18 -8.85 9.62 -8.78
N GLU A 19 -9.53 10.68 -8.37
CA GLU A 19 -8.87 11.85 -7.78
C GLU A 19 -8.12 11.39 -6.53
N GLY A 20 -6.81 11.25 -6.67
CA GLY A 20 -5.94 10.67 -5.67
C GLY A 20 -4.51 11.17 -5.82
N THR A 21 -3.79 11.17 -4.71
CA THR A 21 -2.38 11.53 -4.66
C THR A 21 -1.57 10.29 -5.01
N ASN A 22 -0.89 10.33 -6.16
CA ASN A 22 0.04 9.28 -6.56
C ASN A 22 1.45 9.62 -6.05
N VAL A 23 2.11 8.66 -5.41
CA VAL A 23 3.52 8.76 -4.99
C VAL A 23 4.28 7.54 -5.46
N LEU A 24 5.46 7.78 -6.04
CA LEU A 24 6.34 6.71 -6.48
C LEU A 24 7.05 6.09 -5.28
N GLY A 25 7.25 4.77 -5.32
CA GLY A 25 7.93 4.02 -4.27
C GLY A 25 9.35 4.53 -3.98
N LYS A 26 9.99 5.19 -4.95
CA LYS A 26 11.28 5.84 -4.74
C LYS A 26 11.25 6.92 -3.67
N ASP A 27 10.15 7.67 -3.57
CA ASP A 27 10.03 8.80 -2.66
C ASP A 27 9.63 8.32 -1.26
N ILE A 28 8.93 7.20 -1.18
CA ILE A 28 8.52 6.54 0.08
C ILE A 28 9.73 6.02 0.86
N ARG A 29 10.77 5.56 0.16
CA ARG A 29 12.01 5.05 0.78
C ARG A 29 12.77 6.11 1.58
N PHE A 30 12.55 7.40 1.28
CA PHE A 30 13.24 8.51 1.95
C PHE A 30 12.37 9.25 2.97
N THR A 31 11.23 8.67 3.36
CA THR A 31 10.34 9.30 4.34
C THR A 31 10.99 9.39 5.72
N THR A 32 10.99 10.61 6.26
CA THR A 32 11.49 10.93 7.60
C THR A 32 10.40 10.67 8.63
N GLY A 33 10.71 9.92 9.70
CA GLY A 33 9.80 9.66 10.81
C GLY A 33 10.16 8.40 11.60
N ALA A 34 9.73 8.32 12.86
CA ALA A 34 10.01 7.18 13.75
C ALA A 34 9.44 5.85 13.25
N GLU A 35 8.33 5.89 12.53
CA GLU A 35 7.73 4.72 11.88
C GLU A 35 8.33 4.38 10.50
N GLY A 36 8.81 5.39 9.76
CA GLY A 36 9.16 5.24 8.35
C GLY A 36 8.00 4.73 7.46
N GLY A 37 8.24 4.64 6.15
CA GLY A 37 7.37 3.93 5.22
C GLY A 37 6.14 4.69 4.69
N VAL A 38 5.15 3.92 4.21
CA VAL A 38 4.02 4.44 3.43
C VAL A 38 3.12 5.34 4.25
N GLU A 39 2.79 4.96 5.47
CA GLU A 39 1.90 5.69 6.35
C GLU A 39 2.52 7.01 6.81
N GLY A 40 3.86 7.08 6.92
CA GLY A 40 4.57 8.33 7.11
C GLY A 40 4.33 9.31 5.97
N VAL A 41 4.32 8.85 4.71
CA VAL A 41 3.94 9.67 3.54
C VAL A 41 2.47 10.05 3.60
N VAL A 42 1.58 9.08 3.84
CA VAL A 42 0.13 9.32 3.86
C VAL A 42 -0.26 10.36 4.90
N LYS A 43 0.38 10.35 6.07
CA LYS A 43 0.21 11.37 7.13
C LYS A 43 0.55 12.80 6.68
N THR A 44 1.29 12.98 5.58
CA THR A 44 1.59 14.32 5.02
C THR A 44 0.50 14.84 4.10
N PHE A 45 -0.46 14.00 3.70
CA PHE A 45 -1.53 14.41 2.79
C PHE A 45 -2.59 15.26 3.50
N ALA A 46 -3.22 16.14 2.73
CA ALA A 46 -4.27 17.01 3.24
C ALA A 46 -5.48 16.21 3.77
N GLY A 47 -5.98 16.59 4.94
CA GLY A 47 -7.11 15.92 5.57
C GLY A 47 -6.75 14.60 6.27
N VAL A 48 -5.47 14.22 6.29
CA VAL A 48 -4.96 13.10 7.07
C VAL A 48 -4.38 13.61 8.39
N SER A 49 -4.70 12.94 9.49
CA SER A 49 -4.16 13.23 10.82
C SER A 49 -3.83 11.94 11.57
N SER A 50 -2.80 11.97 12.41
CA SER A 50 -2.49 10.85 13.31
C SER A 50 -2.58 11.30 14.75
N ARG A 51 -2.95 10.37 15.64
CA ARG A 51 -2.95 10.55 17.10
C ARG A 51 -1.67 10.04 17.74
N ASN A 52 -0.90 9.21 17.03
CA ASN A 52 0.34 8.64 17.52
C ASN A 52 1.36 8.55 16.39
N GLU A 53 2.52 9.16 16.60
CA GLU A 53 3.62 9.19 15.62
C GLU A 53 4.36 7.85 15.52
N MET A 54 4.31 7.03 16.56
CA MET A 54 4.87 5.67 16.59
C MET A 54 3.86 4.60 16.15
N SER A 55 2.75 4.98 15.51
CA SER A 55 1.70 4.07 15.06
C SER A 55 1.30 4.28 13.61
N SER A 56 1.09 3.20 12.87
CA SER A 56 0.78 3.20 11.43
C SER A 56 -0.68 3.56 11.18
N GLN A 57 -1.37 3.99 12.23
CA GLN A 57 -2.71 4.49 12.15
C GLN A 57 -2.71 5.92 11.61
N TYR A 58 -3.72 6.19 10.80
CA TYR A 58 -4.04 7.52 10.33
C TYR A 58 -5.56 7.65 10.27
N ASN A 59 -6.04 8.87 10.43
CA ASN A 59 -7.44 9.26 10.41
C ASN A 59 -7.62 10.21 9.25
N VAL A 60 -8.69 10.04 8.47
CA VAL A 60 -8.95 10.87 7.29
C VAL A 60 -10.26 11.60 7.49
N ARG A 61 -10.24 12.94 7.38
CA ARG A 61 -11.43 13.81 7.52
C ARG A 61 -12.24 13.57 8.81
N GLY A 62 -11.58 13.17 9.89
CA GLY A 62 -12.20 12.91 11.18
C GLY A 62 -12.82 11.52 11.34
N GLY A 63 -12.76 10.68 10.30
CA GLY A 63 -13.08 9.26 10.39
C GLY A 63 -12.05 8.49 11.22
N ASN A 64 -12.41 7.29 11.64
CA ASN A 64 -11.58 6.43 12.46
C ASN A 64 -10.57 5.63 11.60
N PHE A 65 -9.53 5.08 12.23
CA PHE A 65 -8.46 4.40 11.51
C PHE A 65 -8.91 3.08 10.82
N ASP A 66 -10.00 2.48 11.29
CA ASP A 66 -10.63 1.28 10.73
C ASP A 66 -11.60 1.59 9.57
N GLU A 67 -11.78 2.87 9.24
CA GLU A 67 -12.57 3.35 8.11
C GLU A 67 -11.70 3.65 6.87
N ASN A 68 -10.43 3.27 6.92
CA ASN A 68 -9.51 3.36 5.78
C ASN A 68 -9.33 1.99 5.13
N LEU A 69 -9.43 1.94 3.80
CA LEU A 69 -9.15 0.75 3.00
C LEU A 69 -7.69 0.74 2.57
N VAL A 70 -7.06 -0.42 2.65
CA VAL A 70 -5.70 -0.63 2.18
C VAL A 70 -5.70 -1.81 1.21
N TYR A 71 -5.33 -1.54 -0.04
CA TYR A 71 -5.12 -2.56 -1.06
C TYR A 71 -3.63 -2.76 -1.29
N ILE A 72 -3.21 -4.02 -1.40
CA ILE A 72 -1.86 -4.38 -1.86
C ILE A 72 -2.02 -5.28 -3.07
N ASN A 73 -1.61 -4.79 -4.25
CA ASN A 73 -1.83 -5.46 -5.53
C ASN A 73 -3.29 -5.91 -5.71
N ASP A 74 -4.23 -5.00 -5.47
CA ASP A 74 -5.67 -5.25 -5.67
C ASP A 74 -6.31 -6.23 -4.67
N PHE A 75 -5.55 -6.69 -3.67
CA PHE A 75 -6.10 -7.44 -2.53
C PHE A 75 -6.31 -6.53 -1.34
N GLU A 76 -7.53 -6.52 -0.80
CA GLU A 76 -7.84 -5.82 0.44
C GLU A 76 -7.08 -6.48 1.60
N VAL A 77 -6.30 -5.68 2.32
CA VAL A 77 -5.57 -6.13 3.50
C VAL A 77 -6.24 -5.58 4.74
N PHE A 78 -7.02 -6.44 5.39
CA PHE A 78 -7.63 -6.13 6.67
C PHE A 78 -6.56 -5.97 7.74
N ARG A 79 -6.61 -4.85 8.46
CA ARG A 79 -5.81 -4.64 9.67
C ARG A 79 -6.52 -5.36 10.83
N PRO A 80 -6.01 -6.50 11.33
CA PRO A 80 -6.62 -7.14 12.50
C PRO A 80 -6.56 -6.17 13.68
N PHE A 81 -7.68 -6.00 14.37
CA PHE A 81 -7.77 -5.17 15.58
C PHE A 81 -6.77 -5.67 16.64
N LEU A 82 -5.76 -4.87 16.97
CA LEU A 82 -4.91 -5.06 18.14
C LEU A 82 -5.32 -4.05 19.22
N ALA A 83 -6.63 -3.94 19.46
CA ALA A 83 -7.20 -3.12 20.52
C ALA A 83 -6.81 -3.67 21.90
N ARG A 84 -5.64 -3.28 22.40
CA ARG A 84 -5.29 -3.34 23.82
C ARG A 84 -4.53 -2.07 24.19
N ALA A 85 -5.03 -1.39 25.21
CA ALA A 85 -4.34 -0.26 25.81
C ALA A 85 -2.91 -0.70 26.21
N GLY A 86 -1.90 -0.18 25.49
CA GLY A 86 -0.48 -0.42 25.76
C GLY A 86 0.24 -1.46 24.91
N GLN A 87 -0.38 -2.04 23.88
CA GLN A 87 0.37 -2.77 22.84
C GLN A 87 0.71 -1.79 21.71
N GLN A 88 2.00 -1.68 21.37
CA GLN A 88 2.48 -0.80 20.31
C GLN A 88 2.00 -1.32 18.95
N GLU A 89 0.84 -0.83 18.48
CA GLU A 89 0.39 -0.94 17.09
C GLU A 89 1.26 -0.03 16.22
N GLY A 90 2.52 -0.41 16.01
CA GLY A 90 3.58 0.50 15.57
C GLY A 90 4.31 0.14 14.29
N MET A 91 3.80 -0.83 13.54
CA MET A 91 4.41 -1.19 12.27
C MET A 91 3.37 -1.24 11.16
N SER A 92 3.77 -0.69 10.03
CA SER A 92 3.05 -0.79 8.77
C SER A 92 2.94 -2.25 8.33
N ILE A 93 1.82 -2.60 7.70
CA ILE A 93 1.67 -3.86 6.95
C ILE A 93 2.24 -3.74 5.52
N ILE A 94 2.69 -2.55 5.09
CA ILE A 94 3.17 -2.25 3.73
C ILE A 94 4.69 -2.05 3.67
N HIS A 95 5.45 -2.95 3.06
CA HIS A 95 6.91 -2.90 3.12
C HIS A 95 7.42 -1.85 2.12
N PRO A 96 7.97 -0.70 2.54
CA PRO A 96 8.22 0.43 1.64
C PRO A 96 9.20 0.10 0.51
N HIS A 97 10.18 -0.77 0.78
CA HIS A 97 11.13 -1.26 -0.23
C HIS A 97 10.52 -2.15 -1.31
N LEU A 98 9.34 -2.72 -1.07
CA LEU A 98 8.63 -3.52 -2.06
C LEU A 98 7.65 -2.68 -2.89
N VAL A 99 7.37 -1.45 -2.48
CA VAL A 99 6.39 -0.57 -3.13
C VAL A 99 6.97 0.01 -4.43
N SER A 100 6.21 -0.13 -5.52
CA SER A 100 6.43 0.55 -6.79
C SER A 100 5.79 1.94 -6.82
N SER A 101 4.54 2.02 -6.36
CA SER A 101 3.75 3.25 -6.28
C SER A 101 2.61 3.07 -5.28
N ILE A 102 2.17 4.18 -4.72
CA ILE A 102 0.91 4.27 -3.97
C ILE A 102 -0.03 5.24 -4.66
N ASN A 103 -1.32 4.97 -4.59
CA ASN A 103 -2.37 5.91 -4.90
C ASN A 103 -3.25 6.06 -3.66
N PHE A 104 -3.44 7.30 -3.21
CA PHE A 104 -4.23 7.59 -2.03
C PHE A 104 -5.39 8.53 -2.36
N SER A 105 -6.60 8.12 -2.02
CA SER A 105 -7.79 8.95 -2.13
C SER A 105 -8.40 9.18 -0.75
N ALA A 106 -8.57 10.46 -0.37
CA ALA A 106 -9.17 10.88 0.91
C ALA A 106 -10.71 10.91 0.88
N GLY A 107 -11.33 10.25 -0.10
CA GLY A 107 -12.77 10.30 -0.41
C GLY A 107 -13.02 10.62 -1.88
N GLY A 108 -14.20 10.27 -2.41
CA GLY A 108 -14.50 10.40 -3.84
C GLY A 108 -13.97 9.24 -4.70
N PHE A 109 -13.59 8.14 -4.06
CA PHE A 109 -13.25 6.87 -4.72
C PHE A 109 -14.51 6.08 -5.11
N SER A 110 -14.37 5.14 -6.05
CA SER A 110 -15.46 4.35 -6.59
C SER A 110 -16.15 3.50 -5.53
N ALA A 111 -17.47 3.27 -5.70
CA ALA A 111 -18.22 2.32 -4.88
C ALA A 111 -17.70 0.87 -4.99
N LEU A 112 -16.86 0.59 -6.00
CA LEU A 112 -16.20 -0.70 -6.18
C LEU A 112 -15.12 -0.98 -5.12
N GLU A 113 -14.54 0.07 -4.53
CA GLU A 113 -13.40 -0.07 -3.61
C GLU A 113 -13.85 -0.49 -2.19
N GLY A 114 -15.15 -0.58 -1.89
CA GLY A 114 -15.70 -1.17 -0.66
C GLY A 114 -16.59 -0.22 0.15
N ASP A 115 -17.06 -0.69 1.31
CA ASP A 115 -18.03 0.02 2.19
C ASP A 115 -17.36 0.95 3.22
N LYS A 116 -16.17 1.47 2.93
CA LYS A 116 -15.49 2.39 3.84
C LYS A 116 -15.64 3.83 3.36
N LEU A 117 -15.74 4.75 4.32
CA LEU A 117 -16.13 6.13 4.06
C LEU A 117 -14.96 7.13 4.14
N SER A 118 -13.82 6.74 4.70
CA SER A 118 -12.74 7.70 4.99
C SER A 118 -11.66 7.78 3.93
N SER A 119 -11.08 6.66 3.48
CA SER A 119 -10.05 6.68 2.43
C SER A 119 -9.81 5.33 1.77
N VAL A 120 -9.16 5.37 0.60
CA VAL A 120 -8.60 4.22 -0.10
C VAL A 120 -7.11 4.45 -0.34
N LEU A 121 -6.29 3.49 0.08
CA LEU A 121 -4.85 3.44 -0.19
C LEU A 121 -4.56 2.21 -1.05
N ASP A 122 -4.34 2.41 -2.35
CA ASP A 122 -3.90 1.36 -3.27
C ASP A 122 -2.38 1.35 -3.36
N VAL A 123 -1.78 0.22 -2.99
CA VAL A 123 -0.35 -0.01 -3.00
C VAL A 123 -0.03 -1.05 -4.06
N LYS A 124 0.84 -0.67 -5.01
CA LYS A 124 1.39 -1.61 -5.99
C LYS A 124 2.77 -2.04 -5.56
N TYR A 125 3.00 -3.34 -5.39
CA TYR A 125 4.34 -3.88 -5.18
C TYR A 125 5.05 -4.14 -6.50
N GLU A 126 6.34 -3.81 -6.53
CA GLU A 126 7.15 -4.06 -7.70
C GLU A 126 7.78 -5.44 -7.65
N TYR A 127 7.29 -6.31 -8.52
CA TYR A 127 7.97 -7.55 -8.88
C TYR A 127 8.88 -7.31 -10.08
N THR A 128 9.89 -6.44 -9.95
CA THR A 128 10.83 -6.11 -11.04
C THR A 128 11.35 -7.37 -11.71
N ARG A 129 11.24 -7.43 -13.04
CA ARG A 129 11.64 -8.57 -13.88
C ARG A 129 13.09 -8.53 -14.35
N ASP A 130 13.97 -7.84 -13.61
CA ASP A 130 15.36 -7.73 -14.02
C ASP A 130 16.14 -8.96 -13.51
N PRO A 131 16.65 -9.82 -14.40
CA PRO A 131 17.38 -11.04 -14.03
C PRO A 131 18.69 -10.81 -13.30
N LYS A 132 19.16 -9.56 -13.16
CA LYS A 132 20.37 -9.23 -12.40
C LYS A 132 20.08 -8.74 -10.97
N LEU A 133 18.82 -8.51 -10.62
CA LEU A 133 18.46 -7.97 -9.31
C LEU A 133 18.38 -9.08 -8.25
N LYS A 134 19.41 -9.10 -7.40
CA LYS A 134 19.36 -9.68 -6.05
C LYS A 134 19.47 -8.53 -5.08
N ASP A 135 18.39 -8.27 -4.37
CA ASP A 135 18.36 -7.18 -3.39
C ASP A 135 18.14 -7.76 -2.00
N LEU A 136 18.95 -7.31 -1.04
CA LEU A 136 18.83 -7.65 0.37
C LEU A 136 18.95 -6.35 1.15
N ILE A 137 17.88 -5.99 1.81
CA ILE A 137 17.73 -4.72 2.52
C ILE A 137 17.51 -5.06 3.98
N VAL A 138 18.26 -4.41 4.86
CA VAL A 138 18.12 -4.52 6.31
C VAL A 138 18.03 -3.10 6.85
N GLU A 139 16.97 -2.81 7.60
CA GLU A 139 16.74 -1.49 8.17
C GLU A 139 16.54 -1.59 9.68
N THR A 140 17.02 -0.58 10.38
CA THR A 140 16.86 -0.45 11.82
C THR A 140 16.14 0.87 12.10
N SER A 141 15.04 0.83 12.84
CA SER A 141 14.21 1.99 13.17
C SER A 141 13.89 2.02 14.67
N LEU A 142 13.19 3.07 15.12
CA LEU A 142 12.71 3.15 16.51
C LEU A 142 11.70 2.03 16.83
N THR A 143 11.01 1.51 15.83
CA THR A 143 9.96 0.49 16.00
C THR A 143 10.47 -0.93 15.84
N GLY A 144 11.68 -1.15 15.33
CA GLY A 144 12.28 -2.48 15.22
C GLY A 144 13.33 -2.63 14.12
N VAL A 145 13.55 -3.88 13.70
CA VAL A 145 14.47 -4.25 12.62
C VAL A 145 13.66 -4.93 11.51
N SER A 146 13.77 -4.42 10.29
CA SER A 146 13.15 -5.03 9.11
C SER A 146 14.20 -5.61 8.18
N TRP A 147 13.80 -6.64 7.45
CA TRP A 147 14.59 -7.23 6.38
C TRP A 147 13.69 -7.55 5.19
N ALA A 148 14.18 -7.25 3.99
CA ALA A 148 13.53 -7.62 2.74
C ALA A 148 14.54 -8.22 1.78
N SER A 149 14.12 -9.28 1.08
CA SER A 149 14.87 -9.91 0.01
C SER A 149 14.03 -10.00 -1.25
N LYS A 150 14.66 -9.67 -2.37
CA LYS A 150 14.09 -9.79 -3.70
C LYS A 150 15.02 -10.62 -4.57
N ASN A 151 14.48 -11.69 -5.14
CA ASN A 151 15.21 -12.58 -6.03
C ASN A 151 14.42 -12.80 -7.32
N HIS A 152 15.07 -12.57 -8.45
CA HIS A 152 14.52 -12.83 -9.77
C HIS A 152 15.23 -14.03 -10.43
N THR A 153 14.47 -15.03 -10.84
CA THR A 153 14.92 -16.16 -11.68
C THR A 153 14.13 -16.15 -12.98
N LYS A 154 14.67 -16.65 -14.11
CA LYS A 154 14.04 -16.60 -15.44
C LYS A 154 12.51 -16.87 -15.40
N GLY A 155 11.71 -15.79 -15.44
CA GLY A 155 10.24 -15.80 -15.46
C GLY A 155 9.53 -15.56 -14.13
N TRP A 156 10.21 -15.63 -12.99
CA TRP A 156 9.61 -15.54 -11.65
C TRP A 156 10.36 -14.56 -10.75
N THR A 157 9.62 -13.67 -10.10
CA THR A 157 10.14 -12.78 -9.06
C THR A 157 9.56 -13.19 -7.73
N ILE A 158 10.42 -13.45 -6.74
CA ILE A 158 10.01 -13.68 -5.36
C ILE A 158 10.48 -12.48 -4.54
N ALA A 159 9.54 -11.87 -3.81
CA ALA A 159 9.80 -10.81 -2.86
C ALA A 159 9.26 -11.24 -1.49
N SER A 160 10.12 -11.22 -0.48
CA SER A 160 9.78 -11.56 0.91
C SER A 160 10.38 -10.53 1.85
N GLY A 161 9.66 -10.16 2.90
CA GLY A 161 10.21 -9.31 3.94
C GLY A 161 9.46 -9.47 5.25
N LEU A 162 10.14 -9.14 6.34
CA LEU A 162 9.60 -9.15 7.69
C LEU A 162 10.13 -7.92 8.43
N ARG A 163 9.33 -7.44 9.37
CA ARG A 163 9.57 -6.27 10.20
C ARG A 163 8.89 -6.50 11.53
#